data_AF-A0AA43FQ68-F1
#
_entry.id   AF-A0AA43FQ68-F1
#
_cell.length_a   1.000
_cell.length_b   1.000
_cell.length_c   1.000
_cell.angle_alpha   90.00
_cell.angle_beta   90.00
_cell.angle_gamma   90.00
#
_symmetry.space_group_name_H-M   'P 1'
#
loop_
_entity.id
_entity.type
_entity.pdbx_description
1 polymer ?
#
loop_
_entity_poly.entity_id
_entity_poly.type
_entity_poly.pdbx_seq_one_letter_code
_entity_poly.pdbx_strand_id
1 'polypeptide(L)'
;MRESMLELAPEDILAALKHRGARRLKRVALRGNRSTIWSLTQGGTVLNLHEAYRFAPDAVLAAFALIVKKGGRRCAEVSEAQRVVREWPGLRPGLEAARSAKHSLRHRGCAGPGESVAYCCGTPRQRAYIRALYRYLNETRFEGALPDDVPVRLSSRMTSRLGHMTPGFTRQRGRFVVEIALNVDLMLEGNGFERLDTLLHEMAHAADYLTDGGLSHDEGWQAWARRVGCRAESRYERPVVRRRRRSDPVTRVPPLPPALRERMSLWRKTA
;
A
#
# COMPACT_ATOMS: atom_id res chain seq x y z
N MET A 1 28.42 12.68 30.62
CA MET A 1 27.11 12.44 31.23
C MET A 1 26.16 11.94 30.16
N ARG A 2 25.76 10.67 30.20
CA ARG A 2 24.70 10.15 29.32
C ARG A 2 23.38 10.65 29.91
N GLU A 3 22.73 11.62 29.27
CA GLU A 3 21.33 11.90 29.56
C GLU A 3 20.56 10.59 29.43
N SER A 4 19.93 10.17 30.52
CA SER A 4 19.02 9.05 30.54
C SER A 4 17.89 9.35 29.54
N MET A 5 18.00 8.84 28.32
CA MET A 5 16.96 8.94 27.29
C MET A 5 15.74 8.14 27.76
N LEU A 6 14.89 8.78 28.56
CA LEU A 6 13.63 8.24 29.01
C LEU A 6 12.77 7.95 27.77
N GLU A 7 12.34 6.71 27.64
CA GLU A 7 11.42 6.30 26.61
C GLU A 7 10.04 6.90 26.92
N LEU A 8 9.56 7.81 26.08
CA LEU A 8 8.27 8.48 26.27
C LEU A 8 7.13 7.60 25.78
N ALA A 9 6.14 7.35 26.65
CA ALA A 9 4.88 6.75 26.23
C ALA A 9 4.07 7.75 25.37
N PRO A 10 3.14 7.27 24.51
CA PRO A 10 2.25 8.15 23.74
C PRO A 10 1.53 9.20 24.60
N GLU A 11 1.17 8.83 25.83
CA GLU A 11 0.50 9.66 26.82
C GLU A 11 1.41 10.79 27.31
N ASP A 12 2.69 10.51 27.55
CA ASP A 12 3.69 11.50 27.98
C ASP A 12 3.96 12.51 26.86
N ILE A 13 4.08 12.03 25.62
CA ILE A 13 4.21 12.89 24.44
C ILE A 13 2.97 13.78 24.32
N LEU A 14 1.77 13.22 24.47
CA LEU A 14 0.52 13.99 24.42
C LEU A 14 0.49 15.07 25.51
N ALA A 15 0.86 14.75 26.73
CA ALA A 15 0.92 15.69 27.85
C ALA A 15 1.94 16.81 27.58
N ALA A 16 3.14 16.45 27.12
CA ALA A 16 4.20 17.39 26.77
C ALA A 16 3.77 18.35 25.66
N LEU A 17 3.07 17.87 24.63
CA LEU A 17 2.55 18.70 23.53
C LEU A 17 1.42 19.62 24.00
N LYS A 18 0.51 19.13 24.85
CA LYS A 18 -0.57 19.94 25.42
C LYS A 18 -0.03 21.08 26.29
N HIS A 19 0.96 20.80 27.13
CA HIS A 19 1.63 21.82 27.96
C HIS A 19 2.23 22.93 27.08
N ARG A 20 2.77 22.57 25.91
CA ARG A 20 3.33 23.49 24.90
C ARG A 20 2.29 24.15 23.97
N GLY A 21 1.00 24.01 24.29
CA GLY A 21 -0.08 24.73 23.62
C GLY A 21 -0.81 23.96 22.52
N ALA A 22 -0.53 22.67 22.30
CA ALA A 22 -1.28 21.81 21.37
C ALA A 22 -2.64 21.36 21.95
N ARG A 23 -3.46 22.30 22.46
CA ARG A 23 -4.68 22.02 23.24
C ARG A 23 -5.76 21.23 22.49
N ARG A 24 -5.76 21.30 21.16
CA ARG A 24 -6.71 20.58 20.29
C ARG A 24 -6.38 19.09 20.13
N LEU A 25 -5.15 18.69 20.47
CA LEU A 25 -4.70 17.32 20.32
C LEU A 25 -5.36 16.43 21.38
N LYS A 26 -6.08 15.41 20.92
CA LYS A 26 -6.77 14.44 21.77
C LYS A 26 -5.98 13.16 21.95
N ARG A 27 -5.16 12.79 20.96
CA ARG A 27 -4.45 11.52 20.94
C ARG A 27 -3.13 11.59 20.17
N VAL A 28 -2.11 10.94 20.70
CA VAL A 28 -0.88 10.58 19.98
C VAL A 28 -0.89 9.07 19.72
N ALA A 29 -0.43 8.64 18.56
CA ALA A 29 -0.27 7.23 18.23
C ALA A 29 1.12 6.97 17.63
N LEU A 30 1.87 6.07 18.22
CA LEU A 30 3.18 5.65 17.71
C LEU A 30 3.03 4.49 16.72
N ARG A 31 3.79 4.52 15.63
CA ARG A 31 3.73 3.54 14.53
C ARG A 31 5.14 3.21 14.01
N GLY A 32 5.45 1.94 13.77
CA GLY A 32 6.66 1.50 13.06
C GLY A 32 6.57 1.67 11.54
N ASN A 33 6.19 2.86 11.05
CA ASN A 33 5.92 3.10 9.63
C ASN A 33 7.16 3.57 8.84
N ARG A 34 7.53 2.87 7.76
CA ARG A 34 8.72 3.18 6.93
C ARG A 34 8.70 4.49 6.12
N SER A 35 7.52 5.04 5.85
CA SER A 35 7.33 6.11 4.84
C SER A 35 6.59 7.33 5.36
N THR A 36 5.79 7.17 6.41
CA THR A 36 5.07 8.28 7.05
C THR A 36 5.69 8.49 8.41
N ILE A 37 6.61 9.47 8.46
CA ILE A 37 7.37 9.85 9.65
C ILE A 37 6.41 10.40 10.72
N TRP A 38 5.44 11.20 10.30
CA TRP A 38 4.31 11.63 11.13
C TRP A 38 3.14 12.08 10.25
N SER A 39 1.93 12.14 10.82
CA SER A 39 0.76 12.72 10.17
C SER A 39 -0.20 13.32 11.21
N LEU A 40 -0.85 14.42 10.84
CA LEU A 40 -1.88 15.06 11.65
C LEU A 40 -3.23 14.88 10.95
N THR A 41 -4.25 14.37 11.65
CA THR A 41 -5.57 14.17 11.04
C THR A 41 -6.27 15.49 10.71
N GLN A 42 -7.22 15.44 9.77
CA GLN A 42 -8.09 16.56 9.47
C GLN A 42 -8.77 17.05 10.76
N GLY A 43 -8.57 18.31 11.12
CA GLY A 43 -9.04 18.91 12.38
C GLY A 43 -8.01 18.97 13.52
N GLY A 44 -6.80 18.42 13.34
CA GLY A 44 -5.68 18.60 14.28
C GLY A 44 -5.80 17.85 15.60
N THR A 45 -6.64 16.82 15.66
CA THR A 45 -7.00 16.12 16.91
C THR A 45 -6.20 14.84 17.16
N VAL A 46 -5.64 14.21 16.13
CA VAL A 46 -4.83 12.99 16.27
C VAL A 46 -3.50 13.17 15.54
N LEU A 47 -2.41 12.97 16.26
CA LEU A 47 -1.04 12.99 15.74
C LEU A 47 -0.50 11.56 15.71
N ASN A 48 -0.23 11.05 14.52
CA ASN A 48 0.47 9.78 14.34
C ASN A 48 1.96 10.08 14.17
N LEU A 49 2.81 9.41 14.94
CA LEU A 49 4.25 9.59 14.93
C LEU A 49 4.94 8.26 14.66
N HIS A 50 6.15 8.31 14.11
CA HIS A 50 7.04 7.16 14.11
C HIS A 50 7.43 6.77 15.54
N GLU A 51 7.60 5.49 15.83
CA GLU A 51 8.02 5.01 17.16
C GLU A 51 9.38 5.56 17.62
N ALA A 52 10.25 5.94 16.66
CA ALA A 52 11.53 6.57 16.96
C ALA A 52 11.37 7.81 17.86
N TYR A 53 10.26 8.54 17.75
CA TYR A 53 10.01 9.74 18.56
C TYR A 53 9.74 9.46 20.05
N ARG A 54 9.74 8.20 20.49
CA ARG A 54 9.80 7.86 21.93
C ARG A 54 11.00 8.50 22.62
N PHE A 55 12.08 8.72 21.88
CA PHE A 55 13.31 9.32 22.40
C PHE A 55 13.50 10.76 21.95
N ALA A 56 12.44 11.42 21.52
CA ALA A 56 12.51 12.78 21.00
C ALA A 56 12.98 13.75 22.10
N PRO A 57 14.03 14.56 21.86
CA PRO A 57 14.43 15.60 22.79
C PRO A 57 13.39 16.72 22.82
N ASP A 58 13.48 17.57 23.85
CA ASP A 58 12.50 18.63 24.08
C ASP A 58 12.30 19.56 22.88
N ALA A 59 13.39 19.86 22.16
CA ALA A 59 13.36 20.67 20.94
C ALA A 59 12.48 20.06 19.84
N VAL A 60 12.48 18.73 19.70
CA VAL A 60 11.63 18.03 18.72
C VAL A 60 10.17 18.03 19.17
N LEU A 61 9.91 17.87 20.47
CA LEU A 61 8.56 17.99 21.03
C LEU A 61 8.00 19.42 20.89
N ALA A 62 8.83 20.44 21.10
CA ALA A 62 8.46 21.84 20.88
C ALA A 62 8.11 22.11 19.42
N ALA A 63 8.90 21.58 18.48
CA ALA A 63 8.61 21.67 17.05
C ALA A 63 7.27 21.01 16.69
N PHE A 64 6.98 19.82 17.23
CA PHE A 64 5.67 19.18 17.04
C PHE A 64 4.52 20.01 17.62
N ALA A 65 4.68 20.59 18.81
CA ALA A 65 3.66 21.42 19.42
C ALA A 65 3.33 22.64 18.56
N LEU A 66 4.35 23.28 17.96
CA LEU A 66 4.18 24.38 17.03
C LEU A 66 3.42 23.97 15.76
N ILE A 67 3.79 22.84 15.15
CA ILE A 67 3.11 22.28 13.96
C ILE A 67 1.62 22.04 14.25
N VAL A 68 1.31 21.42 15.40
CA VAL A 68 -0.06 21.11 15.80
C VAL A 68 -0.84 22.38 16.16
N LYS A 69 -0.23 23.33 16.89
CA LYS A 69 -0.85 24.61 17.26
C LYS A 69 -1.29 25.42 16.04
N LYS A 70 -0.46 25.45 14.99
CA LYS A 70 -0.77 26.14 13.73
C LYS A 70 -1.66 25.32 12.79
N GLY A 71 -2.07 24.11 13.20
CA GLY A 71 -3.00 23.26 12.47
C GLY A 71 -2.50 22.85 11.08
N GLY A 72 -1.18 22.76 10.89
CA GLY A 72 -0.57 22.45 9.60
C GLY A 72 -0.63 23.58 8.56
N ARG A 73 -0.97 24.82 8.95
CA ARG A 73 -0.81 26.00 8.07
C ARG A 73 0.66 26.17 7.67
N ARG A 74 0.90 26.50 6.39
CA ARG A 74 2.25 26.75 5.88
C ARG A 74 2.68 28.17 6.24
N CYS A 75 3.66 28.30 7.13
CA CYS A 75 4.40 29.53 7.37
C CYS A 75 5.86 29.18 7.68
N ALA A 76 6.76 30.17 7.63
CA ALA A 76 8.19 29.95 7.84
C ALA A 76 8.50 29.20 9.16
N GLU A 77 7.85 29.59 10.25
CA GLU A 77 7.97 28.93 11.56
C GLU A 77 7.60 27.43 11.52
N VAL A 78 6.54 27.08 10.80
CA VAL A 78 6.08 25.69 10.66
C VAL A 78 7.02 24.90 9.74
N SER A 79 7.50 25.49 8.66
CA SER A 79 8.48 24.86 7.77
C SER A 79 9.77 24.51 8.51
N GLU A 80 10.26 25.43 9.36
CA GLU A 80 11.45 25.20 10.18
C GLU A 80 11.20 24.10 11.22
N ALA A 81 10.06 24.13 11.91
CA ALA A 81 9.67 23.06 12.82
C ALA A 81 9.57 21.69 12.12
N GLN A 82 9.04 21.66 10.89
CA GLN A 82 9.01 20.43 10.08
C GLN A 82 10.41 19.94 9.73
N ARG A 83 11.34 20.85 9.45
CA ARG A 83 12.75 20.53 9.17
C ARG A 83 13.41 19.89 10.39
N VAL A 84 13.32 20.54 11.56
CA VAL A 84 13.84 20.02 12.84
C VAL A 84 13.35 18.60 13.12
N VAL A 85 12.04 18.36 12.94
CA VAL A 85 11.44 17.04 13.17
C VAL A 85 11.91 15.98 12.17
N ARG A 86 12.10 16.35 10.90
CA ARG A 86 12.51 15.43 9.82
C ARG A 86 14.01 15.10 9.86
N GLU A 87 14.83 16.09 10.20
CA GLU A 87 16.29 15.98 10.20
C GLU A 87 16.83 15.46 11.55
N TRP A 88 15.97 15.27 12.55
CA TRP A 88 16.38 14.74 13.84
C TRP A 88 17.13 13.40 13.71
N PRO A 89 18.41 13.31 14.16
CA PRO A 89 19.23 12.12 13.95
C PRO A 89 18.64 10.83 14.53
N GLY A 90 17.91 10.91 15.64
CA GLY A 90 17.27 9.74 16.29
C GLY A 90 16.18 9.07 15.45
N LEU A 91 15.71 9.72 14.39
CA LEU A 91 14.75 9.13 13.46
C LEU A 91 15.39 8.06 12.54
N ARG A 92 16.65 8.25 12.13
CA ARG A 92 17.31 7.38 11.13
C ARG A 92 17.42 5.92 11.60
N PRO A 93 17.91 5.62 12.82
CA PRO A 93 17.99 4.25 13.30
C PRO A 93 16.62 3.57 13.36
N GLY A 94 15.57 4.28 13.76
CA GLY A 94 14.21 3.73 13.79
C GLY A 94 13.64 3.46 12.41
N LEU A 95 13.89 4.32 11.41
CA LEU A 95 13.48 4.07 10.03
C LEU A 95 14.27 2.91 9.40
N GLU A 96 15.56 2.80 9.70
CA GLU A 96 16.41 1.69 9.27
C GLU A 96 15.97 0.38 9.92
N ALA A 97 15.67 0.38 11.22
CA ALA A 97 15.11 -0.77 11.93
C ALA A 97 13.75 -1.19 11.35
N ALA A 98 12.84 -0.25 11.06
CA ALA A 98 11.55 -0.55 10.43
C ALA A 98 11.71 -1.10 8.99
N ARG A 99 12.71 -0.62 8.23
CA ARG A 99 13.06 -1.15 6.90
C ARG A 99 13.66 -2.55 7.00
N SER A 100 14.58 -2.76 7.93
CA SER A 100 15.28 -4.02 8.17
C SER A 100 14.34 -5.08 8.75
N ALA A 101 13.46 -4.75 9.70
CA ALA A 101 12.45 -5.67 10.24
C ALA A 101 11.53 -6.20 9.13
N LYS A 102 11.16 -5.36 8.15
CA LYS A 102 10.42 -5.82 6.97
C LYS A 102 11.27 -6.69 6.04
N HIS A 103 12.56 -6.38 5.88
CA HIS A 103 13.50 -7.22 5.13
C HIS A 103 13.69 -8.59 5.81
N SER A 104 13.77 -8.62 7.13
CA SER A 104 13.84 -9.84 7.95
C SER A 104 12.52 -10.62 7.95
N LEU A 105 11.36 -9.96 7.98
CA LEU A 105 10.05 -10.60 7.77
C LEU A 105 9.92 -11.18 6.35
N ARG A 106 10.54 -10.54 5.34
CA ARG A 106 10.66 -11.08 3.98
C ARG A 106 11.63 -12.27 3.88
N HIS A 107 12.64 -12.35 4.76
CA HIS A 107 13.62 -13.44 4.80
C HIS A 107 13.24 -14.61 5.71
N ARG A 108 12.42 -14.39 6.75
CA ARG A 108 11.89 -15.46 7.63
C ARG A 108 10.60 -16.09 7.10
N GLY A 109 10.02 -15.58 6.02
CA GLY A 109 8.85 -16.14 5.34
C GLY A 109 9.13 -17.35 4.42
N CYS A 110 10.21 -18.09 4.68
CA CYS A 110 10.51 -19.36 4.00
C CYS A 110 10.00 -20.59 4.77
N ALA A 111 8.94 -20.44 5.57
CA ALA A 111 8.24 -21.56 6.20
C ALA A 111 6.73 -21.31 6.20
N GLY A 112 5.99 -22.04 5.35
CA GLY A 112 4.54 -22.20 5.43
C GLY A 112 3.69 -21.28 4.53
N PRO A 113 2.63 -21.82 3.89
CA PRO A 113 1.65 -21.03 3.15
C PRO A 113 0.68 -20.35 4.13
N GLY A 114 1.04 -19.16 4.64
CA GLY A 114 0.16 -18.32 5.45
C GLY A 114 0.92 -17.20 6.16
N GLU A 115 0.45 -15.96 5.99
CA GLU A 115 0.91 -14.72 6.68
C GLU A 115 2.29 -14.17 6.24
N SER A 116 2.41 -13.02 5.57
CA SER A 116 1.79 -11.71 5.79
C SER A 116 1.21 -11.17 4.48
N VAL A 117 -0.04 -11.53 4.17
CA VAL A 117 -0.80 -10.87 3.11
C VAL A 117 -1.39 -9.60 3.71
N ALA A 118 -1.18 -8.44 3.07
CA ALA A 118 -1.86 -7.23 3.51
C ALA A 118 -3.38 -7.47 3.59
N TYR A 119 -4.08 -6.81 4.51
CA TYR A 119 -5.52 -7.06 4.74
C TYR A 119 -6.34 -6.96 3.44
N CYS A 120 -6.99 -8.04 3.02
CA CYS A 120 -7.89 -8.05 1.85
C CYS A 120 -9.31 -7.68 2.29
N CYS A 121 -9.85 -6.57 1.78
CA CYS A 121 -11.24 -6.17 2.10
C CYS A 121 -12.29 -6.88 1.25
N GLY A 122 -11.87 -7.71 0.28
CA GLY A 122 -12.79 -8.42 -0.61
C GLY A 122 -13.48 -9.58 0.08
N THR A 123 -14.76 -9.80 -0.23
CA THR A 123 -15.52 -10.98 0.24
C THR A 123 -14.90 -12.28 -0.31
N PRO A 124 -15.16 -13.46 0.29
CA PRO A 124 -14.67 -14.73 -0.24
C PRO A 124 -15.01 -14.95 -1.73
N ARG A 125 -16.22 -14.57 -2.16
CA ARG A 125 -16.64 -14.66 -3.57
C ARG A 125 -15.85 -13.71 -4.47
N GLN A 126 -15.56 -12.49 -4.03
CA GLN A 126 -14.73 -11.55 -4.79
C GLN A 126 -13.28 -12.04 -4.92
N ARG A 127 -12.72 -12.64 -3.87
CA ARG A 127 -11.37 -13.23 -3.91
C ARG A 127 -11.31 -14.39 -4.91
N ALA A 128 -12.30 -15.28 -4.90
CA ALA A 128 -12.40 -16.36 -5.86
C ALA A 128 -12.54 -15.84 -7.30
N TYR A 129 -13.40 -14.83 -7.51
CA TYR A 129 -13.58 -14.17 -8.82
C TYR A 129 -12.27 -13.61 -9.37
N ILE A 130 -11.54 -12.81 -8.57
CA ILE A 130 -10.31 -12.18 -9.04
C ILE A 130 -9.21 -13.21 -9.27
N ARG A 131 -9.12 -14.25 -8.44
CA ARG A 131 -8.17 -15.35 -8.66
C ARG A 131 -8.46 -16.09 -9.96
N ALA A 132 -9.72 -16.39 -10.24
CA ALA A 132 -10.12 -17.01 -11.51
C ALA A 132 -9.81 -16.11 -12.71
N LEU A 133 -10.08 -14.80 -12.57
CA LEU A 133 -9.79 -13.82 -13.60
C LEU A 133 -8.28 -13.69 -13.86
N TYR A 134 -7.45 -13.64 -12.81
CA TYR A 134 -6.00 -13.63 -12.91
C TYR A 134 -5.49 -14.84 -13.69
N ARG A 135 -5.89 -16.06 -13.30
CA ARG A 135 -5.45 -17.30 -13.97
C ARG A 135 -5.86 -17.31 -15.43
N TYR A 136 -7.10 -16.92 -15.72
CA TYR A 136 -7.59 -16.83 -17.09
C TYR A 136 -6.76 -15.85 -17.94
N LEU A 137 -6.46 -14.67 -17.41
CA LEU A 137 -5.65 -13.68 -18.12
C LEU A 137 -4.20 -14.15 -18.26
N ASN A 138 -3.64 -14.81 -17.24
CA ASN A 138 -2.29 -15.37 -17.31
C ASN A 138 -2.20 -16.36 -18.48
N GLU A 139 -3.13 -17.30 -18.54
CA GLU A 139 -3.16 -18.30 -19.59
C GLU A 139 -3.42 -17.70 -20.98
N THR A 140 -4.40 -16.80 -21.11
CA THR A 140 -4.86 -16.31 -22.42
C THR A 140 -4.11 -15.09 -22.96
N ARG A 141 -3.41 -14.34 -22.10
CA ARG A 141 -2.72 -13.09 -22.49
C ARG A 141 -1.23 -13.08 -22.18
N PHE A 142 -0.80 -13.90 -21.22
CA PHE A 142 0.61 -14.05 -20.85
C PHE A 142 1.15 -15.44 -21.20
N GLU A 143 0.36 -16.31 -21.85
CA GLU A 143 0.76 -17.68 -22.23
C GLU A 143 1.29 -18.50 -21.03
N GLY A 144 0.78 -18.23 -19.83
CA GLY A 144 1.23 -18.88 -18.61
C GLY A 144 2.60 -18.42 -18.10
N ALA A 145 3.15 -17.30 -18.61
CA ALA A 145 4.46 -16.79 -18.21
C ALA A 145 4.51 -16.31 -16.74
N LEU A 146 3.38 -16.03 -16.10
CA LEU A 146 3.33 -15.65 -14.69
C LEU A 146 3.03 -16.87 -13.79
N PRO A 147 3.47 -16.87 -12.52
CA PRO A 147 3.11 -17.93 -11.58
C PRO A 147 1.61 -17.99 -11.28
N ASP A 148 1.01 -19.18 -11.25
CA ASP A 148 -0.44 -19.37 -11.04
C ASP A 148 -0.97 -18.99 -9.65
N ASP A 149 -0.05 -18.75 -8.71
CA ASP A 149 -0.31 -18.51 -7.30
C ASP A 149 0.02 -17.08 -6.84
N VAL A 150 0.31 -16.14 -7.76
CA VAL A 150 0.52 -14.73 -7.39
C VAL A 150 -0.68 -14.21 -6.58
N PRO A 151 -0.47 -13.73 -5.34
CA PRO A 151 -1.56 -13.23 -4.51
C PRO A 151 -2.19 -11.98 -5.13
N VAL A 152 -3.50 -12.03 -5.40
CA VAL A 152 -4.28 -10.86 -5.83
C VAL A 152 -5.27 -10.43 -4.76
N ARG A 153 -5.23 -9.15 -4.39
CA ARG A 153 -5.97 -8.58 -3.26
C ARG A 153 -6.84 -7.39 -3.65
N LEU A 154 -7.96 -7.22 -2.93
CA LEU A 154 -8.75 -5.99 -2.96
C LEU A 154 -8.44 -5.07 -1.77
N SER A 155 -8.34 -3.78 -2.07
CA SER A 155 -8.01 -2.71 -1.12
C SER A 155 -9.06 -1.60 -1.14
N SER A 156 -9.69 -1.34 0.01
CA SER A 156 -10.56 -0.18 0.24
C SER A 156 -9.78 1.07 0.61
N ARG A 157 -8.44 1.01 0.63
CA ARG A 157 -7.57 2.10 1.07
C ARG A 157 -6.86 2.85 -0.05
N MET A 158 -6.88 2.33 -1.28
CA MET A 158 -6.26 2.99 -2.43
C MET A 158 -7.13 4.17 -2.88
N THR A 159 -6.52 5.36 -2.98
CA THR A 159 -7.22 6.61 -3.32
C THR A 159 -6.66 7.28 -4.58
N SER A 160 -5.35 7.23 -4.78
CA SER A 160 -4.66 7.87 -5.91
C SER A 160 -4.37 6.92 -7.08
N ARG A 161 -4.59 5.61 -6.91
CA ARG A 161 -4.30 4.57 -7.91
C ARG A 161 -5.39 3.49 -7.89
N LEU A 162 -5.52 2.78 -9.01
CA LEU A 162 -6.46 1.67 -9.18
C LEU A 162 -5.81 0.32 -8.92
N GLY A 163 -4.50 0.20 -9.13
CA GLY A 163 -3.72 -0.99 -8.88
C GLY A 163 -2.29 -0.68 -8.42
N HIS A 164 -1.60 -1.71 -7.93
CA HIS A 164 -0.15 -1.81 -7.95
C HIS A 164 0.29 -3.27 -7.93
N MET A 165 1.47 -3.54 -8.47
CA MET A 165 2.26 -4.76 -8.24
C MET A 165 3.34 -4.47 -7.18
N THR A 166 3.57 -5.42 -6.27
CA THR A 166 4.65 -5.34 -5.28
C THR A 166 5.78 -6.32 -5.63
N PRO A 167 6.98 -5.84 -5.99
CA PRO A 167 8.11 -6.70 -6.28
C PRO A 167 8.75 -7.27 -5.00
N GLY A 168 9.32 -8.46 -5.13
CA GLY A 168 10.11 -9.17 -4.13
C GLY A 168 11.39 -9.72 -4.75
N PHE A 169 12.46 -9.72 -3.96
CA PHE A 169 13.74 -10.31 -4.37
C PHE A 169 14.37 -10.99 -3.16
N THR A 170 14.91 -12.19 -3.37
CA THR A 170 15.82 -12.85 -2.41
C THR A 170 16.97 -13.48 -3.19
N ARG A 171 18.15 -13.65 -2.56
CA ARG A 171 19.28 -14.34 -3.21
C ARG A 171 18.96 -15.77 -3.63
N GLN A 172 18.08 -16.46 -2.90
CA GLN A 172 17.73 -17.86 -3.18
C GLN A 172 16.65 -18.01 -4.25
N ARG A 173 15.61 -17.18 -4.23
CA ARG A 173 14.46 -17.27 -5.14
C ARG A 173 14.61 -16.40 -6.40
N GLY A 174 15.56 -15.47 -6.42
CA GLY A 174 15.62 -14.43 -7.43
C GLY A 174 14.44 -13.46 -7.30
N ARG A 175 14.02 -12.89 -8.43
CA ARG A 175 12.87 -11.98 -8.53
C ARG A 175 11.56 -12.76 -8.41
N PHE A 176 10.63 -12.25 -7.62
CA PHE A 176 9.28 -12.81 -7.46
C PHE A 176 8.26 -11.71 -7.21
N VAL A 177 6.99 -11.98 -7.47
CA VAL A 177 5.90 -11.03 -7.18
C VAL A 177 5.33 -11.34 -5.79
N VAL A 178 5.29 -10.34 -4.92
CA VAL A 178 4.74 -10.48 -3.56
C VAL A 178 3.21 -10.44 -3.59
N GLU A 179 2.64 -9.46 -4.27
CA GLU A 179 1.20 -9.33 -4.45
C GLU A 179 0.87 -8.38 -5.62
N ILE A 180 -0.32 -8.54 -6.17
CA ILE A 180 -1.03 -7.53 -6.97
C ILE A 180 -2.20 -7.03 -6.13
N ALA A 181 -2.28 -5.72 -5.89
CA ALA A 181 -3.39 -5.12 -5.16
C ALA A 181 -4.23 -4.24 -6.08
N LEU A 182 -5.54 -4.41 -6.02
CA LEU A 182 -6.52 -3.66 -6.79
C LEU A 182 -7.43 -2.84 -5.86
N ASN A 183 -7.91 -1.70 -6.36
CA ASN A 183 -8.91 -0.89 -5.69
C ASN A 183 -10.25 -1.61 -5.68
N VAL A 184 -10.89 -1.70 -4.51
CA VAL A 184 -12.18 -2.38 -4.36
C VAL A 184 -13.30 -1.76 -5.21
N ASP A 185 -13.20 -0.47 -5.52
CA ASP A 185 -14.18 0.23 -6.37
C ASP A 185 -14.28 -0.39 -7.77
N LEU A 186 -13.23 -1.07 -8.26
CA LEU A 186 -13.27 -1.78 -9.55
C LEU A 186 -14.31 -2.91 -9.59
N MET A 187 -14.87 -3.31 -8.45
CA MET A 187 -15.95 -4.31 -8.36
C MET A 187 -17.35 -3.70 -8.54
N LEU A 188 -17.46 -2.37 -8.48
CA LEU A 188 -18.71 -1.65 -8.73
C LEU A 188 -19.18 -1.83 -10.18
N GLU A 189 -20.47 -1.61 -10.38
CA GLU A 189 -21.06 -1.54 -11.70
C GLU A 189 -20.49 -0.35 -12.49
N GLY A 190 -20.41 -0.47 -13.82
CA GLY A 190 -19.74 0.49 -14.69
C GLY A 190 -18.24 0.27 -14.87
N ASN A 191 -17.53 -0.29 -13.88
CA ASN A 191 -16.06 -0.44 -13.92
C ASN A 191 -15.56 -1.73 -14.60
N GLY A 192 -16.32 -2.28 -15.54
CA GLY A 192 -16.04 -3.59 -16.14
C GLY A 192 -14.72 -3.62 -16.91
N PHE A 193 -14.56 -2.66 -17.81
CA PHE A 193 -13.38 -2.51 -18.65
C PHE A 193 -12.15 -2.12 -17.82
N GLU A 194 -12.32 -1.14 -16.92
CA GLU A 194 -11.26 -0.61 -16.06
C GLU A 194 -10.72 -1.68 -15.13
N ARG A 195 -11.55 -2.60 -14.64
CA ARG A 195 -11.11 -3.72 -13.81
C ARG A 195 -10.18 -4.65 -14.60
N LEU A 196 -10.55 -5.00 -15.83
CA LEU A 196 -9.74 -5.88 -16.68
C LEU A 196 -8.42 -5.21 -17.05
N ASP A 197 -8.49 -3.98 -17.54
CA ASP A 197 -7.33 -3.24 -17.99
C ASP A 197 -6.37 -2.90 -16.83
N THR A 198 -6.88 -2.54 -15.64
CA THR A 198 -6.02 -2.36 -14.46
C THR A 198 -5.32 -3.67 -14.07
N LEU A 199 -6.04 -4.80 -14.07
CA LEU A 199 -5.41 -6.09 -13.72
C LEU A 199 -4.35 -6.47 -14.74
N LEU A 200 -4.62 -6.33 -16.04
CA LEU A 200 -3.63 -6.57 -17.09
C LEU A 200 -2.42 -5.64 -16.97
N HIS A 201 -2.63 -4.36 -16.62
CA HIS A 201 -1.56 -3.40 -16.39
C HIS A 201 -0.62 -3.85 -15.26
N GLU A 202 -1.16 -4.26 -14.11
CA GLU A 202 -0.35 -4.76 -13.00
C GLU A 202 0.30 -6.12 -13.31
N MET A 203 -0.33 -6.96 -14.13
CA MET A 203 0.26 -8.21 -14.61
C MET A 203 1.39 -7.95 -15.63
N ALA A 204 1.31 -6.90 -16.45
CA ALA A 204 2.40 -6.46 -17.32
C ALA A 204 3.62 -6.00 -16.50
N HIS A 205 3.40 -5.27 -15.40
CA HIS A 205 4.47 -4.98 -14.42
C HIS A 205 5.07 -6.25 -13.84
N ALA A 206 4.24 -7.24 -13.48
CA ALA A 206 4.73 -8.53 -13.00
C ALA A 206 5.60 -9.25 -14.04
N ALA A 207 5.17 -9.30 -15.30
CA ALA A 207 5.90 -9.97 -16.37
C ALA A 207 7.26 -9.31 -16.65
N ASP A 208 7.27 -7.99 -16.78
CA ASP A 208 8.48 -7.20 -16.99
C ASP A 208 9.46 -7.33 -15.81
N TYR A 209 8.94 -7.28 -14.57
CA TYR A 209 9.77 -7.48 -13.38
C TYR A 209 10.38 -8.87 -13.30
N LEU A 210 9.61 -9.92 -13.61
CA LEU A 210 10.10 -11.29 -13.56
C LEU A 210 11.14 -11.56 -14.66
N THR A 211 10.94 -11.00 -15.86
CA THR A 211 11.81 -11.20 -17.01
C THR A 211 13.08 -10.36 -16.88
N ASP A 212 12.92 -9.04 -16.83
CA ASP A 212 14.03 -8.10 -17.00
C ASP A 212 14.31 -7.28 -15.73
N GLY A 213 13.38 -7.27 -14.78
CA GLY A 213 13.52 -6.55 -13.51
C GLY A 213 13.03 -5.11 -13.57
N GLY A 214 12.31 -4.75 -14.64
CA GLY A 214 11.68 -3.44 -14.77
C GLY A 214 10.61 -3.20 -13.70
N LEU A 215 10.48 -1.93 -13.31
CA LEU A 215 9.56 -1.46 -12.27
C LEU A 215 8.79 -0.20 -12.70
N SER A 216 9.06 0.27 -13.91
CA SER A 216 8.57 1.51 -14.48
C SER A 216 7.88 1.21 -15.81
N HIS A 217 7.24 2.21 -16.40
CA HIS A 217 6.57 2.09 -17.70
C HIS A 217 7.55 2.23 -18.89
N ASP A 218 8.71 1.57 -18.78
CA ASP A 218 9.79 1.62 -19.77
C ASP A 218 9.48 0.70 -20.96
N GLU A 219 10.39 0.57 -21.93
CA GLU A 219 10.16 -0.18 -23.18
C GLU A 219 9.73 -1.64 -22.95
N GLY A 220 10.35 -2.33 -21.98
CA GLY A 220 10.00 -3.71 -21.62
C GLY A 220 8.55 -3.83 -21.13
N TRP A 221 8.16 -2.96 -20.20
CA TRP A 221 6.77 -2.87 -19.74
C TRP A 221 5.81 -2.51 -20.88
N GLN A 222 6.15 -1.56 -21.74
CA GLN A 222 5.31 -1.15 -22.87
C GLN A 222 5.10 -2.29 -23.86
N ALA A 223 6.13 -3.10 -24.11
CA ALA A 223 6.03 -4.29 -24.95
C ALA A 223 5.03 -5.30 -24.35
N TRP A 224 5.14 -5.59 -23.05
CA TRP A 224 4.17 -6.43 -22.34
C TRP A 224 2.76 -5.86 -22.39
N ALA A 225 2.59 -4.56 -22.13
CA ALA A 225 1.29 -3.89 -22.14
C ALA A 225 0.60 -4.01 -23.51
N ARG A 226 1.33 -3.74 -24.60
CA ARG A 226 0.83 -3.90 -25.98
C ARG A 226 0.48 -5.35 -26.28
N ARG A 227 1.35 -6.29 -25.91
CA ARG A 227 1.14 -7.74 -26.12
C ARG A 227 -0.14 -8.23 -25.45
N VAL A 228 -0.38 -7.84 -24.21
CA VAL A 228 -1.53 -8.35 -23.43
C VAL A 228 -2.81 -7.57 -23.69
N GLY A 229 -2.72 -6.47 -24.46
CA GLY A 229 -3.85 -5.65 -24.86
C GLY A 229 -4.36 -4.69 -23.78
N CYS A 230 -3.50 -4.26 -22.84
CA CYS A 230 -3.82 -3.13 -21.95
C CYS A 230 -3.18 -1.85 -22.48
N ARG A 231 -3.70 -0.69 -22.07
CA ARG A 231 -3.13 0.58 -22.54
C ARG A 231 -1.74 0.82 -21.95
N ALA A 232 -0.80 1.20 -22.82
CA ALA A 232 0.60 1.47 -22.48
C ALA A 232 0.79 2.90 -21.93
N GLU A 233 0.00 3.30 -20.93
CA GLU A 233 -0.01 4.67 -20.38
C GLU A 233 0.26 4.67 -18.87
N SER A 234 0.99 5.68 -18.39
CA SER A 234 1.41 5.82 -16.98
C SER A 234 0.45 6.65 -16.11
N ARG A 235 -0.37 7.52 -16.70
CA ARG A 235 -1.35 8.36 -16.01
C ARG A 235 -2.77 8.03 -16.44
N TYR A 236 -3.54 7.47 -15.53
CA TYR A 236 -4.94 7.16 -15.73
C TYR A 236 -5.85 8.21 -15.07
N GLU A 237 -6.30 9.20 -15.83
CA GLU A 237 -7.53 9.94 -15.51
C GLU A 237 -8.72 9.18 -16.10
N ARG A 238 -9.10 8.05 -15.46
CA ARG A 238 -10.29 7.30 -15.87
C ARG A 238 -11.49 7.64 -14.98
N PRO A 239 -12.70 7.78 -15.56
CA PRO A 239 -13.93 7.92 -14.80
C PRO A 239 -14.30 6.55 -14.22
N VAL A 240 -13.59 6.14 -13.16
CA VAL A 240 -13.97 4.98 -12.36
C VAL A 240 -15.14 5.39 -11.49
N VAL A 241 -16.23 4.63 -11.54
CA VAL A 241 -17.33 4.75 -10.58
C VAL A 241 -16.76 4.53 -9.19
N ARG A 242 -16.86 5.56 -8.34
CA ARG A 242 -16.42 5.51 -6.95
C ARG A 242 -17.63 5.35 -6.05
N ARG A 243 -17.45 4.63 -4.95
CA ARG A 243 -18.41 4.66 -3.84
C ARG A 243 -18.58 6.06 -3.30
N ARG A 244 -19.78 6.38 -2.80
CA ARG A 244 -20.11 7.70 -2.24
C ARG A 244 -19.34 7.98 -0.95
N ARG A 245 -19.27 7.01 -0.04
CA ARG A 245 -18.48 7.10 1.19
C ARG A 245 -17.45 5.99 1.26
N ARG A 246 -16.31 6.32 1.85
CA ARG A 246 -15.19 5.39 2.05
C ARG A 246 -15.51 4.22 3.01
N SER A 247 -16.54 4.36 3.84
CA SER A 247 -17.02 3.28 4.70
C SER A 247 -17.93 2.30 3.97
N ASP A 248 -18.46 2.67 2.80
CA ASP A 248 -19.49 1.87 2.13
C ASP A 248 -18.90 0.52 1.70
N PRO A 249 -19.58 -0.59 2.05
CA PRO A 249 -19.13 -1.91 1.66
C PRO A 249 -19.34 -2.11 0.16
N VAL A 250 -18.37 -2.76 -0.48
CA VAL A 250 -18.48 -3.18 -1.89
C VAL A 250 -18.52 -4.70 -1.90
N THR A 251 -19.72 -5.28 -2.00
CA THR A 251 -19.92 -6.74 -1.94
C THR A 251 -20.20 -7.36 -3.31
N ARG A 252 -20.47 -6.54 -4.34
CA ARG A 252 -20.76 -6.98 -5.71
C ARG A 252 -19.65 -7.88 -6.24
N VAL A 253 -20.05 -8.97 -6.88
CA VAL A 253 -19.18 -9.83 -7.69
C VAL A 253 -19.61 -9.62 -9.14
N PRO A 254 -18.78 -8.98 -9.97
CA PRO A 254 -19.07 -8.82 -11.38
C PRO A 254 -19.19 -10.18 -12.07
N PRO A 255 -19.92 -10.28 -13.20
CA PRO A 255 -19.89 -11.49 -14.01
C PRO A 255 -18.47 -11.73 -14.53
N LEU A 256 -18.07 -13.00 -14.61
CA LEU A 256 -16.85 -13.39 -15.34
C LEU A 256 -17.05 -13.13 -16.83
N PRO A 257 -15.99 -12.83 -17.60
CA PRO A 257 -16.08 -12.79 -19.06
C PRO A 257 -16.76 -14.06 -19.61
N PRO A 258 -17.62 -13.97 -20.65
CA PRO A 258 -18.35 -15.12 -21.20
C PRO A 258 -17.45 -16.33 -21.48
N ALA A 259 -16.32 -16.13 -22.14
CA ALA A 259 -15.33 -17.18 -22.43
C ALA A 259 -14.78 -17.88 -21.18
N LEU A 260 -14.64 -17.15 -20.06
CA LEU A 260 -14.23 -17.73 -18.78
C LEU A 260 -15.36 -18.51 -18.11
N ARG A 261 -16.62 -18.09 -18.27
CA ARG A 261 -17.79 -18.83 -17.75
C ARG A 261 -17.96 -20.18 -18.44
N GLU A 262 -17.76 -20.22 -19.76
CA GLU A 262 -17.84 -21.46 -20.55
C GLU A 262 -16.75 -22.45 -20.13
N ARG A 263 -15.50 -22.00 -20.01
CA ARG A 263 -14.38 -22.84 -19.54
C ARG A 263 -14.57 -23.36 -18.11
N MET A 264 -15.04 -22.53 -17.19
CA MET A 264 -15.34 -22.99 -15.82
C MET A 264 -16.48 -24.02 -15.77
N SER A 265 -17.42 -23.94 -16.72
CA SER A 265 -18.51 -24.92 -16.85
C SER A 265 -18.02 -26.25 -17.40
N LEU A 266 -16.98 -26.24 -18.26
CA LEU A 266 -16.31 -27.45 -18.75
C LEU A 266 -15.50 -28.13 -17.64
N TRP A 267 -14.73 -27.38 -16.84
CA TRP A 267 -13.97 -27.93 -15.70
C TRP A 267 -14.85 -28.58 -14.62
N ARG A 268 -16.08 -28.10 -14.42
CA ARG A 268 -17.04 -28.71 -13.49
C ARG A 268 -17.69 -29.99 -14.00
N LYS A 269 -17.58 -30.29 -15.30
CA LYS A 269 -18.10 -31.52 -15.91
C LYS A 269 -17.06 -32.62 -16.00
N THR A 270 -15.78 -32.28 -15.84
CA THR A 270 -14.63 -33.20 -15.96
C THR A 270 -13.97 -33.51 -14.62
N ALA A 271 -14.54 -33.05 -13.51
CA ALA A 271 -14.10 -33.32 -12.14
C ALA A 271 -15.22 -34.02 -11.37
#